data_AF-R5CU72-F1
#
_entry.id   AF-R5CU72-F1
#
_cell.length_a   1.000
_cell.length_b   1.000
_cell.length_c   1.000
_cell.angle_alpha   90.00
_cell.angle_beta   90.00
_cell.angle_gamma   90.00
#
_symmetry.space_group_name_H-M   'P 1'
#
loop_
_entity.id
_entity.type
_entity.pdbx_description
1 polymer ?
#
loop_
_entity_poly.entity_id
_entity_poly.type
_entity_poly.pdbx_seq_one_letter_code
_entity_poly.pdbx_strand_id
1 'polypeptide(L)'
;MEQQFVSILGSALFSRWGIVAVVLLIGLLSLRSDLKSALSAKKKSTQKKLKAALNSVSVLTGCIFIAVIFMAAWVIHITIPVVRDINNESYCSVHGDFVEARGRGGGYISVTADDGEKFDLNIPFAIGTNIRDNLPPYEEYTGTMWYGENSHYALKFVPDMD
;
A
#
# COMPACT_ATOMS: atom_id res chain seq x y z
N MET A 1 23.70 -3.65 -4.80
CA MET A 1 22.72 -3.38 -3.72
C MET A 1 21.50 -2.65 -4.26
N GLU A 2 21.67 -1.64 -5.11
CA GLU A 2 20.57 -0.89 -5.75
C GLU A 2 19.50 -1.76 -6.41
N GLN A 3 19.86 -2.80 -7.19
CA GLN A 3 18.86 -3.68 -7.80
C GLN A 3 17.95 -4.39 -6.77
N GLN A 4 18.48 -4.71 -5.60
CA GLN A 4 17.69 -5.30 -4.51
C GLN A 4 16.72 -4.26 -3.93
N PHE A 5 17.16 -3.01 -3.75
CA PHE A 5 16.32 -1.92 -3.24
C PHE A 5 15.20 -1.58 -4.23
N VAL A 6 15.52 -1.47 -5.51
CA VAL A 6 14.54 -1.27 -6.59
C VAL A 6 13.54 -2.43 -6.63
N SER A 7 13.99 -3.67 -6.44
CA SER A 7 13.10 -4.84 -6.37
C SER A 7 12.14 -4.77 -5.19
N ILE A 8 12.62 -4.45 -3.98
CA ILE A 8 11.78 -4.33 -2.78
C ILE A 8 10.74 -3.20 -2.95
N LEU A 9 11.19 -2.01 -3.38
CA LEU A 9 10.31 -0.86 -3.59
C LEU A 9 9.32 -1.09 -4.75
N GLY A 10 9.78 -1.71 -5.83
CA GLY A 10 8.96 -2.09 -6.97
C GLY A 10 7.87 -3.09 -6.61
N SER A 11 8.21 -4.11 -5.81
CA SER A 11 7.23 -5.07 -5.28
C SER A 11 6.22 -4.40 -4.33
N ALA A 12 6.66 -3.42 -3.52
CA ALA A 12 5.76 -2.66 -2.66
C ALA A 12 4.77 -1.81 -3.48
N LEU A 13 5.23 -1.19 -4.57
CA LEU A 13 4.36 -0.50 -5.53
C LEU A 13 3.36 -1.47 -6.17
N PHE A 14 3.85 -2.57 -6.73
CA PHE A 14 3.01 -3.55 -7.41
C PHE A 14 1.91 -4.09 -6.50
N SER A 15 2.24 -4.40 -5.25
CA SER A 15 1.29 -4.93 -4.27
C SER A 15 0.14 -3.96 -3.99
N ARG A 16 0.46 -2.67 -3.83
CA ARG A 16 -0.54 -1.62 -3.57
C ARG A 16 -1.46 -1.40 -4.77
N TRP A 17 -0.90 -1.30 -5.96
CA TRP A 17 -1.68 -1.14 -7.19
C TRP A 17 -2.49 -2.40 -7.53
N GLY A 18 -1.98 -3.58 -7.20
CA GLY A 18 -2.71 -4.84 -7.30
C GLY A 18 -3.99 -4.85 -6.47
N ILE A 19 -3.94 -4.35 -5.23
CA ILE A 19 -5.13 -4.23 -4.36
C ILE A 19 -6.17 -3.29 -4.99
N VAL A 20 -5.75 -2.12 -5.48
CA VAL A 20 -6.65 -1.17 -6.15
C VAL A 20 -7.31 -1.81 -7.38
N ALA A 21 -6.53 -2.53 -8.20
CA ALA A 21 -7.04 -3.22 -9.38
C ALA A 21 -8.07 -4.30 -9.04
N VAL A 22 -7.85 -5.07 -7.97
CA VAL A 22 -8.80 -6.10 -7.49
C VAL A 22 -10.09 -5.45 -6.99
N VAL A 23 -10.00 -4.38 -6.20
CA VAL A 23 -11.17 -3.65 -5.69
C VAL A 23 -11.99 -3.06 -6.84
N LEU A 24 -11.31 -2.45 -7.82
CA LEU A 24 -11.91 -1.97 -9.06
C LEU A 24 -12.65 -3.08 -9.82
N LEU A 25 -12.02 -4.25 -9.98
CA LEU A 25 -12.61 -5.38 -10.68
C LEU A 25 -13.88 -5.88 -9.97
N ILE A 26 -13.85 -6.01 -8.65
CA ILE A 26 -15.01 -6.40 -7.84
C ILE A 26 -16.14 -5.39 -8.01
N GLY A 27 -15.83 -4.08 -7.95
CA GLY A 27 -16.81 -3.03 -8.17
C GLY A 27 -17.49 -3.10 -9.54
N LEU A 28 -16.69 -3.32 -10.60
CA LEU A 28 -17.21 -3.46 -11.98
C LEU A 28 -18.08 -4.71 -12.16
N LEU A 29 -17.72 -5.83 -11.53
CA LEU A 29 -18.50 -7.06 -11.58
C LEU A 29 -19.85 -6.92 -10.87
N SER A 30 -19.88 -6.29 -9.69
CA SER A 30 -21.11 -5.99 -8.96
C SER A 30 -22.03 -5.06 -9.75
N LEU A 31 -21.46 -4.04 -10.41
CA LEU A 31 -22.22 -3.15 -11.29
C LEU A 31 -22.89 -3.92 -12.43
N ARG A 32 -22.15 -4.86 -13.05
CA ARG A 32 -22.66 -5.67 -14.15
C ARG A 32 -23.80 -6.59 -13.72
N SER A 33 -23.71 -7.21 -12.54
CA SER A 33 -24.80 -8.06 -12.01
C SER A 33 -26.06 -7.26 -11.72
N ASP A 34 -25.92 -6.08 -11.11
CA ASP A 34 -27.05 -5.21 -10.78
C ASP A 34 -27.74 -4.71 -12.05
N LEU A 35 -26.96 -4.33 -13.07
CA LEU A 35 -27.50 -3.91 -14.36
C LEU A 35 -28.29 -5.04 -15.04
N LYS A 36 -27.75 -6.27 -15.05
CA LYS A 36 -28.42 -7.46 -15.61
C LYS A 36 -29.71 -7.78 -14.85
N SER A 37 -29.68 -7.69 -13.53
CA SER A 37 -30.86 -7.91 -12.67
C SER A 37 -31.96 -6.89 -12.99
N ALA A 38 -31.61 -5.60 -13.05
CA ALA A 38 -32.54 -4.53 -13.40
C ALA A 38 -33.12 -4.67 -14.82
N LEU A 39 -32.29 -5.07 -15.80
CA LEU A 39 -32.72 -5.31 -17.18
C LEU A 39 -33.65 -6.52 -17.32
N SER A 40 -33.42 -7.58 -16.55
CA SER A 40 -34.30 -8.76 -16.55
C SER A 40 -35.62 -8.53 -15.80
N ALA A 41 -35.60 -7.72 -14.73
CA ALA A 41 -36.80 -7.25 -14.02
C ALA A 41 -37.70 -6.34 -14.88
N LYS A 42 -37.12 -5.66 -15.88
CA LYS A 42 -37.85 -4.89 -16.92
C LYS A 42 -38.90 -5.73 -17.66
N LYS A 43 -38.78 -7.07 -17.63
CA LYS A 43 -39.69 -8.01 -18.28
C LYS A 43 -40.91 -8.40 -17.41
N LYS A 44 -40.99 -8.00 -16.11
CA LYS A 44 -42.01 -8.51 -15.17
C LYS A 44 -42.72 -7.54 -14.20
N SER A 45 -42.41 -6.23 -14.08
CA SER A 45 -43.11 -5.36 -13.09
C SER A 45 -43.14 -3.85 -13.37
N THR A 46 -44.14 -3.19 -12.77
CA THR A 46 -44.60 -1.79 -12.83
C THR A 46 -43.48 -0.75 -12.80
N GLN A 47 -43.44 0.15 -13.80
CA GLN A 47 -42.44 1.22 -14.03
C GLN A 47 -41.95 2.00 -12.78
N LYS A 48 -42.80 2.14 -11.75
CA LYS A 48 -42.51 2.91 -10.53
C LYS A 48 -41.50 2.22 -9.61
N LYS A 49 -41.57 0.89 -9.46
CA LYS A 49 -40.59 0.10 -8.67
C LYS A 49 -39.26 -0.02 -9.42
N LEU A 50 -39.30 -0.10 -10.74
CA LEU A 50 -38.12 -0.13 -11.61
C LEU A 50 -37.32 1.18 -11.54
N LYS A 51 -37.98 2.35 -11.60
CA LYS A 51 -37.31 3.65 -11.45
C LYS A 51 -36.63 3.81 -10.08
N ALA A 52 -37.27 3.35 -9.00
CA ALA A 52 -36.68 3.39 -7.67
C ALA A 52 -35.43 2.49 -7.56
N ALA A 53 -35.49 1.28 -8.12
CA ALA A 53 -34.34 0.36 -8.17
C ALA A 53 -33.20 0.88 -9.06
N LEU A 54 -33.50 1.51 -10.20
CA LEU A 54 -32.50 2.14 -11.06
C LEU A 54 -31.84 3.35 -10.37
N ASN A 55 -32.60 4.16 -9.63
CA ASN A 55 -32.06 5.29 -8.88
C ASN A 55 -31.21 4.83 -7.68
N SER A 56 -31.57 3.73 -6.99
CA SER A 56 -30.73 3.20 -5.92
C SER A 56 -29.43 2.60 -6.46
N VAL A 57 -29.48 1.90 -7.59
CA VAL A 57 -28.29 1.38 -8.28
C VAL A 57 -27.40 2.54 -8.77
N SER A 58 -27.97 3.62 -9.30
CA SER A 58 -27.18 4.78 -9.77
C SER A 58 -26.49 5.52 -8.63
N VAL A 59 -27.14 5.66 -7.47
CA VAL A 59 -26.53 6.26 -6.25
C VAL A 59 -25.41 5.37 -5.71
N LEU A 60 -25.65 4.06 -5.57
CA LEU A 60 -24.63 3.12 -5.08
C LEU A 60 -23.41 3.09 -6.01
N THR A 61 -23.64 3.08 -7.33
CA THR A 61 -22.59 3.17 -8.35
C THR A 61 -21.78 4.46 -8.20
N GLY A 62 -22.45 5.60 -8.02
CA GLY A 62 -21.81 6.88 -7.80
C GLY A 62 -20.92 6.88 -6.55
N CYS A 63 -21.41 6.32 -5.43
CA CYS A 63 -20.62 6.19 -4.20
C CYS A 63 -19.39 5.28 -4.38
N ILE A 64 -19.54 4.14 -5.07
CA ILE A 64 -18.40 3.24 -5.37
C ILE A 64 -17.36 3.97 -6.23
N PHE A 65 -17.80 4.70 -7.25
CA PHE A 65 -16.89 5.44 -8.13
C PHE A 65 -16.11 6.52 -7.38
N ILE A 66 -16.79 7.26 -6.49
CA ILE A 66 -16.14 8.26 -5.62
C ILE A 66 -15.13 7.56 -4.68
N ALA A 67 -15.52 6.46 -4.03
CA ALA A 67 -14.63 5.72 -3.13
C ALA A 67 -13.37 5.19 -3.85
N VAL A 68 -13.52 4.71 -5.09
CA VAL A 68 -12.43 4.30 -5.96
C VAL A 68 -11.49 5.46 -6.27
N ILE A 69 -12.02 6.64 -6.60
CA ILE A 69 -11.19 7.83 -6.87
C ILE A 69 -10.39 8.21 -5.63
N PHE A 70 -11.03 8.26 -4.45
CA PHE A 70 -10.33 8.55 -3.20
C PHE A 70 -9.25 7.51 -2.88
N MET A 71 -9.54 6.21 -3.08
CA MET A 71 -8.56 5.15 -2.91
C MET A 71 -7.38 5.31 -3.88
N ALA A 72 -7.64 5.61 -5.15
CA ALA A 72 -6.59 5.81 -6.15
C ALA A 72 -5.72 7.04 -5.81
N ALA A 73 -6.34 8.17 -5.43
CA ALA A 73 -5.62 9.37 -5.00
C ALA A 73 -4.74 9.11 -3.77
N TRP A 74 -5.25 8.37 -2.79
CA TRP A 74 -4.51 7.95 -1.61
C TRP A 74 -3.30 7.07 -1.98
N VAL A 75 -3.48 6.09 -2.85
CA VAL A 75 -2.38 5.22 -3.30
C VAL A 75 -1.34 6.01 -4.08
N ILE A 76 -1.75 6.93 -4.97
CA ILE A 76 -0.84 7.82 -5.70
C ILE A 76 0.02 8.63 -4.73
N HIS A 77 -0.59 9.24 -3.70
CA HIS A 77 0.13 10.03 -2.70
C HIS A 77 1.26 9.24 -2.04
N ILE A 78 1.02 7.95 -1.75
CA ILE A 78 2.02 7.08 -1.13
C ILE A 78 3.03 6.53 -2.16
N THR A 79 2.63 6.37 -3.42
CA THR A 79 3.50 5.91 -4.51
C THR A 79 4.54 6.94 -4.92
N ILE A 80 4.21 8.24 -4.93
CA ILE A 80 5.12 9.32 -5.36
C ILE A 80 6.50 9.26 -4.67
N PRO A 81 6.60 9.22 -3.32
CA PRO A 81 7.92 9.17 -2.67
C PRO A 81 8.71 7.91 -3.02
N VAL A 82 8.03 6.76 -3.16
CA VAL A 82 8.68 5.50 -3.56
C VAL A 82 9.25 5.57 -4.97
N VAL A 83 8.50 6.17 -5.90
CA VAL A 83 8.96 6.36 -7.28
C VAL A 83 10.14 7.34 -7.34
N ARG A 84 10.15 8.37 -6.48
CA ARG A 84 11.31 9.27 -6.36
C ARG A 84 12.55 8.52 -5.88
N ASP A 85 12.41 7.68 -4.85
CA ASP A 85 13.53 6.86 -4.35
C ASP A 85 14.09 5.92 -5.43
N ILE A 86 13.22 5.31 -6.25
CA ILE A 86 13.65 4.45 -7.36
C ILE A 86 14.34 5.25 -8.47
N ASN A 87 13.72 6.34 -8.94
CA ASN A 87 14.19 7.06 -10.12
C ASN A 87 15.46 7.88 -9.86
N ASN A 88 15.60 8.40 -8.65
CA ASN A 88 16.73 9.26 -8.27
C ASN A 88 17.80 8.49 -7.49
N GLU A 89 17.59 7.19 -7.24
CA GLU A 89 18.46 6.35 -6.40
C GLU A 89 18.66 6.96 -5.00
N SER A 90 17.61 7.59 -4.45
CA SER A 90 17.62 8.29 -3.17
C SER A 90 17.52 7.30 -2.00
N TYR A 91 18.65 6.72 -1.64
CA TYR A 91 18.79 5.78 -0.53
C TYR A 91 19.75 6.34 0.52
N CYS A 92 19.32 6.30 1.78
CA CYS A 92 20.10 6.73 2.93
C CYS A 92 20.44 5.54 3.83
N SER A 93 21.44 5.73 4.68
CA SER A 93 21.78 4.80 5.76
C SER A 93 21.82 5.53 7.08
N VAL A 94 21.31 4.90 8.13
CA VAL A 94 21.38 5.39 9.51
C VAL A 94 21.97 4.29 10.39
N HIS A 95 22.84 4.68 11.31
CA HIS A 95 23.37 3.81 12.36
C HIS A 95 22.67 4.11 13.68
N GLY A 96 22.35 3.06 14.45
CA GLY A 96 21.75 3.20 15.77
C GLY A 96 20.99 1.95 16.21
N ASP A 97 20.02 2.16 17.08
CA ASP A 97 19.18 1.10 17.66
C ASP A 97 17.84 0.99 16.93
N PHE A 98 17.45 -0.24 16.62
CA PHE A 98 16.26 -0.57 15.86
C PHE A 98 15.34 -1.47 16.65
N VAL A 99 14.06 -1.09 16.73
CA VAL A 99 13.01 -1.88 17.37
C VAL A 99 11.84 -2.04 16.41
N GLU A 100 11.49 -3.29 16.08
CA GLU A 100 10.28 -3.55 15.31
C GLU A 100 9.03 -3.31 16.17
N ALA A 101 8.13 -2.47 15.67
CA ALA A 101 6.87 -2.15 16.31
C ALA A 101 5.69 -2.39 15.37
N ARG A 102 4.50 -2.60 15.95
CA ARG A 102 3.25 -2.75 15.20
C ARG A 102 2.33 -1.57 15.48
N GLY A 103 1.92 -0.89 14.42
CA GLY A 103 0.96 0.21 14.46
C GLY A 103 -0.39 -0.18 13.86
N ARG A 104 -1.37 0.74 13.95
CA ARG A 104 -2.71 0.57 13.34
C ARG A 104 -2.70 0.43 11.82
N GLY A 105 -1.60 0.77 11.15
CA GLY A 105 -1.44 0.75 9.68
C GLY A 105 -0.45 -0.26 9.13
N GLY A 106 0.16 -1.11 9.98
CA GLY A 106 1.21 -2.06 9.58
C GLY A 106 2.37 -2.11 10.57
N GLY A 107 3.39 -2.90 10.24
CA GLY A 107 4.66 -2.90 10.96
C GLY A 107 5.53 -1.72 10.56
N TYR A 108 6.27 -1.18 11.52
CA TYR A 108 7.30 -0.16 11.33
C TYR A 108 8.50 -0.50 12.20
N ILE A 109 9.64 0.13 11.91
CA ILE A 109 10.86 0.02 12.68
C ILE A 109 11.13 1.38 13.28
N SER A 110 11.07 1.49 14.61
CA SER A 110 11.53 2.69 15.29
C SER A 110 13.04 2.70 15.32
N VAL A 111 13.61 3.84 14.94
CA VAL A 111 15.04 4.10 14.90
C VAL A 111 15.38 5.07 16.01
N THR A 112 16.40 4.77 16.80
CA THR A 112 17.12 5.74 17.62
C THR A 112 18.54 5.83 17.06
N ALA A 113 18.84 6.88 16.31
CA ALA A 113 20.14 7.09 15.69
C ALA A 113 21.20 7.45 16.74
N ASP A 114 22.47 7.24 16.41
CA ASP A 114 23.61 7.53 17.31
C ASP A 114 23.67 8.99 17.79
N ASP A 115 23.20 9.93 16.96
CA ASP A 115 23.12 11.35 17.30
C ASP A 115 21.92 11.71 18.20
N GLY A 116 21.10 10.72 18.53
CA GLY A 116 19.90 10.84 19.33
C GLY A 116 18.63 11.15 18.54
N GLU A 117 18.70 11.28 17.21
CA GLU A 117 17.51 11.45 16.37
C GLU A 117 16.61 10.21 16.44
N LYS A 118 15.28 10.44 16.49
CA LYS A 118 14.29 9.36 16.53
C LYS A 118 13.27 9.52 15.43
N PHE A 119 13.09 8.47 14.64
CA PHE A 119 12.12 8.43 13.55
C PHE A 119 11.68 6.99 13.27
N ASP A 120 10.60 6.84 12.51
CA ASP A 120 10.05 5.54 12.14
C ASP A 120 10.29 5.24 10.66
N LEU A 121 10.66 4.00 10.38
CA LEU A 121 10.76 3.44 9.04
C LEU A 121 9.60 2.49 8.79
N ASN A 122 8.92 2.68 7.67
CA ASN A 122 7.85 1.80 7.23
C ASN A 122 8.43 0.44 6.80
N ILE A 123 7.70 -0.64 7.08
CA ILE A 123 8.02 -1.96 6.49
C ILE A 123 7.29 -2.08 5.14
N PRO A 124 8.00 -2.29 4.02
CA PRO A 124 7.38 -2.39 2.70
C PRO A 124 6.50 -3.63 2.58
N PHE A 125 5.21 -3.47 2.30
CA PHE A 125 4.34 -4.62 2.03
C PHE A 125 4.53 -5.11 0.59
N ALA A 126 5.21 -6.25 0.42
CA ALA A 126 5.52 -6.83 -0.88
C ALA A 126 5.00 -8.27 -1.00
N ILE A 127 4.04 -8.49 -1.90
CA ILE A 127 3.51 -9.82 -2.23
C ILE A 127 4.59 -10.59 -3.02
N GLY A 128 4.93 -11.79 -2.55
CA GLY A 128 5.88 -12.68 -3.24
C GLY A 128 7.35 -12.31 -3.05
N THR A 129 7.69 -11.33 -2.21
CA THR A 129 9.07 -11.00 -1.83
C THR A 129 9.23 -11.20 -0.34
N ASN A 130 10.22 -12.00 0.08
CA ASN A 130 10.56 -12.14 1.49
C ASN A 130 11.42 -10.95 1.94
N ILE A 131 10.76 -9.88 2.36
CA ILE A 131 11.44 -8.69 2.90
C ILE A 131 12.08 -8.95 4.25
N ARG A 132 11.61 -9.97 5.00
CA ARG A 132 11.97 -10.20 6.40
C ARG A 132 13.46 -10.44 6.58
N ASP A 133 14.08 -11.10 5.61
CA ASP A 133 15.51 -11.39 5.61
C ASP A 133 16.38 -10.12 5.55
N ASN A 134 15.78 -8.97 5.25
CA ASN A 134 16.46 -7.67 5.19
C ASN A 134 16.12 -6.75 6.37
N LEU A 135 15.36 -7.22 7.37
CA LEU A 135 14.95 -6.41 8.53
C LEU A 135 15.66 -6.92 9.79
N PRO A 136 15.83 -6.08 10.83
CA PRO A 136 16.31 -6.53 12.13
C PRO A 136 15.37 -7.61 12.69
N PRO A 137 15.86 -8.54 13.51
CA PRO A 137 15.01 -9.50 14.21
C PRO A 137 13.99 -8.78 15.12
N TYR A 138 13.05 -9.53 15.71
CA TYR A 138 11.92 -8.94 16.46
C TYR A 138 12.29 -8.29 17.81
N GLU A 139 13.57 -8.24 18.15
CA GLU A 139 14.08 -7.64 19.38
C GLU A 139 14.78 -6.32 19.05
N GLU A 140 15.35 -5.67 20.06
CA GLU A 140 16.19 -4.49 19.86
C GLU A 140 17.55 -4.91 19.30
N TYR A 141 17.95 -4.33 18.17
CA TYR A 141 19.23 -4.60 17.53
C TYR A 141 19.94 -3.30 17.16
N THR A 142 21.24 -3.27 17.38
CA THR A 142 22.11 -2.18 16.94
C THR A 142 22.75 -2.52 15.59
N GLY A 143 22.88 -1.52 14.73
CA GLY A 143 23.62 -1.66 13.48
C GLY A 143 23.33 -0.55 12.49
N THR A 144 23.38 -0.88 11.20
CA THR A 144 23.08 0.06 10.11
C THR A 144 21.83 -0.36 9.34
N MET A 145 20.89 0.56 9.17
CA MET A 145 19.72 0.37 8.30
C MET A 145 19.82 1.25 7.06
N TRP A 146 19.66 0.62 5.90
CA TRP A 146 19.41 1.28 4.63
C TRP A 146 17.91 1.51 4.44
N TYR A 147 17.54 2.71 4.01
CA TYR A 147 16.15 3.08 3.80
C TYR A 147 15.99 4.06 2.61
N GLY A 148 14.77 4.13 2.05
CA GLY A 148 14.43 5.11 1.03
C GLY A 148 14.26 6.50 1.65
N GLU A 149 14.97 7.50 1.14
CA GLU A 149 15.02 8.85 1.71
C GLU A 149 13.64 9.51 1.75
N ASN A 150 12.85 9.39 0.68
CA ASN A 150 11.55 10.04 0.57
C ASN A 150 10.42 9.18 1.12
N SER A 151 10.49 7.86 0.93
CA SER A 151 9.42 6.93 1.34
C SER A 151 9.56 6.43 2.78
N HIS A 152 10.71 6.62 3.41
CA HIS A 152 11.07 6.06 4.71
C HIS A 152 10.83 4.55 4.77
N TYR A 153 11.02 3.84 3.66
CA TYR A 153 10.92 2.39 3.65
C TYR A 153 12.22 1.74 4.09
N ALA A 154 12.15 0.83 5.07
CA ALA A 154 13.27 -0.02 5.43
C ALA A 154 13.61 -0.97 4.25
N LEU A 155 14.89 -1.00 3.88
CA LEU A 155 15.38 -1.75 2.71
C LEU A 155 16.32 -2.88 3.11
N LYS A 156 17.29 -2.59 3.98
CA LYS A 156 18.28 -3.57 4.42
C LYS A 156 18.92 -3.21 5.75
N PHE A 157 18.84 -4.12 6.68
CA PHE A 157 19.57 -4.09 7.94
C PHE A 157 20.90 -4.82 7.82
N VAL A 158 21.92 -4.24 8.42
CA VAL A 158 23.25 -4.82 8.59
C VAL A 158 23.55 -4.74 10.09
N PRO A 159 23.50 -5.86 10.84
CA PRO A 159 23.83 -5.83 12.26
C PRO A 159 25.30 -5.45 12.43
N ASP A 160 25.61 -4.76 13.52
CA ASP A 160 27.00 -4.71 13.97
C ASP A 160 27.46 -6.13 14.26
N MET A 161 28.67 -6.48 13.81
CA MET A 161 29.23 -7.77 14.20
C MET A 161 29.49 -7.73 15.70
N ASP A 162 29.04 -8.76 16.42
CA ASP A 162 29.55 -9.08 17.76
C ASP A 162 31.09 -9.21 17.75
#